data_AF-A0A1T4YIZ0-F1
#
_entry.id   AF-A0A1T4YIZ0-F1
#
_cell.length_a   1.000
_cell.length_b   1.000
_cell.length_c   1.000
_cell.angle_alpha   90.00
_cell.angle_beta   90.00
_cell.angle_gamma   90.00
#
_symmetry.space_group_name_H-M   'P 1'
#
loop_
_entity.id
_entity.type
_entity.pdbx_description
1 polymer ?
#
loop_
_entity_poly.entity_id
_entity_poly.type
_entity_poly.pdbx_seq_one_letter_code
_entity_poly.pdbx_strand_id
1 'polypeptide(L)'
;MTITKEIPSEQMRNLDLHQGDSLRVVAEMGSTLLIQIVKAATQPAKPKKGRAGDWARKYVGAAQGAEPTEDVRMAHYKNKDGV
;
A
#
# COMPACT_ATOMS: atom_id res chain seq x y z
N MET A 1 -2.68 -12.62 12.81
CA MET A 1 -3.00 -14.01 13.24
C MET A 1 -2.37 -14.22 14.61
N THR A 2 -3.04 -14.90 15.55
CA THR A 2 -2.50 -15.13 16.90
C THR A 2 -2.15 -16.60 17.07
N ILE A 3 -0.95 -16.89 17.57
CA ILE A 3 -0.42 -18.24 17.76
C ILE A 3 -0.01 -18.38 19.23
N THR A 4 -0.48 -19.41 19.91
CA THR A 4 -0.03 -19.74 21.27
C THR A 4 0.87 -20.96 21.21
N LYS A 5 2.02 -20.92 21.89
CA LYS A 5 2.98 -22.02 21.94
C LYS A 5 3.57 -22.14 23.33
N GLU A 6 3.86 -23.36 23.73
CA GLU A 6 4.74 -23.66 24.86
C GLU A 6 6.15 -23.85 24.32
N ILE A 7 7.11 -23.14 24.90
CA ILE A 7 8.52 -23.26 24.54
C ILE A 7 9.38 -23.39 25.80
N PRO A 8 10.47 -24.17 25.75
CA PRO A 8 11.51 -24.08 26.78
C PRO A 8 12.10 -22.68 26.80
N SER A 9 12.42 -22.15 27.98
CA SER A 9 12.98 -20.81 28.17
C SER A 9 14.29 -20.60 27.39
N GLU A 10 15.09 -21.67 27.24
CA GLU A 10 16.35 -21.66 26.49
C GLU A 10 16.16 -21.46 24.98
N GLN A 11 14.98 -21.78 24.43
CA GLN A 11 14.69 -21.72 23.00
C GLN A 11 14.04 -20.40 22.56
N MET A 12 13.93 -19.40 23.45
CA MET A 12 13.30 -18.11 23.15
C MET A 12 13.93 -17.39 21.96
N ARG A 13 15.23 -17.59 21.71
CA ARG A 13 15.98 -16.97 20.60
C ARG A 13 15.65 -17.56 19.24
N ASN A 14 15.09 -18.77 19.19
CA ASN A 14 14.78 -19.48 17.95
C ASN A 14 13.32 -19.29 17.51
N LEU A 15 12.63 -18.28 18.05
CA LEU A 15 11.27 -17.95 17.64
C LEU A 15 11.30 -17.26 16.27
N ASP A 16 10.48 -17.77 15.36
CA ASP A 16 10.25 -17.19 14.03
C ASP A 16 9.42 -15.90 14.12
N LEU A 17 10.03 -14.85 14.67
CA LEU A 17 9.44 -13.51 14.83
C LEU A 17 9.91 -12.60 13.71
N HIS A 18 8.96 -11.94 13.05
CA HIS A 18 9.23 -10.96 12.03
C HIS A 18 9.02 -9.55 12.57
N GLN A 19 9.56 -8.54 11.87
CA GLN A 19 9.35 -7.15 12.24
C GLN A 19 7.85 -6.80 12.24
N GLY A 20 7.37 -6.28 13.38
CA GLY A 20 5.97 -5.95 13.60
C GLY A 20 5.17 -7.05 14.31
N ASP A 21 5.71 -8.26 14.44
CA ASP A 21 5.12 -9.28 15.30
C ASP A 21 5.20 -8.83 16.77
N SER A 22 4.17 -9.15 17.55
CA SER A 22 4.14 -8.90 18.99
C SER A 22 4.22 -10.21 19.76
N LEU A 23 5.14 -10.28 20.72
CA LEU A 23 5.30 -11.42 21.63
C LEU A 23 4.73 -11.05 23.00
N ARG A 24 3.93 -11.96 23.59
CA ARG A 24 3.45 -11.86 24.96
C ARG A 24 3.74 -13.17 25.68
N VAL A 25 4.29 -13.09 26.88
CA VAL A 25 4.39 -14.25 27.78
C VAL A 25 3.09 -14.30 28.58
N VAL A 26 2.38 -15.43 28.50
CA VAL A 26 1.06 -15.65 29.12
C VAL A 26 1.23 -16.32 30.48
N ALA A 27 2.15 -17.28 30.58
CA ALA A 27 2.48 -17.97 31.82
C ALA A 27 3.92 -18.49 31.79
N GLU A 28 4.51 -18.60 32.97
CA GLU A 28 5.81 -19.24 33.20
C GLU A 28 5.58 -20.45 34.09
N MET A 29 6.05 -21.61 33.65
CA MET A 29 5.88 -22.91 34.32
C MET A 29 7.25 -23.55 34.52
N GLY A 30 8.01 -23.03 35.48
CA GLY A 30 9.37 -23.50 35.75
C GLY A 30 10.31 -23.17 34.58
N SER A 31 10.74 -24.19 33.83
CA SER A 31 11.64 -24.02 32.68
C SER A 31 10.90 -23.82 31.34
N THR A 32 9.57 -23.82 31.33
CA THR A 32 8.76 -23.61 30.13
C THR A 32 7.97 -22.30 30.19
N LEU A 33 7.81 -21.67 29.03
CA LEU A 33 7.08 -20.44 28.84
C LEU A 33 5.91 -20.72 27.90
N LEU A 34 4.72 -20.34 28.33
CA LEU A 34 3.56 -20.23 27.47
C LEU A 34 3.58 -18.85 26.85
N ILE A 35 3.83 -18.78 25.54
CA ILE A 35 3.92 -17.53 24.79
C ILE A 35 2.78 -17.42 23.79
N GLN A 36 2.37 -16.18 23.53
CA GLN A 36 1.43 -15.80 22.51
C GLN A 36 2.10 -14.84 21.53
N ILE A 37 2.12 -15.22 20.26
CA ILE A 37 2.68 -14.44 19.15
C ILE A 37 1.52 -13.90 18.34
N VAL A 38 1.38 -12.58 18.29
CA VAL A 38 0.45 -11.89 17.40
C VAL A 38 1.24 -11.49 16.16
N LYS A 39 1.00 -12.21 15.06
CA LYS A 39 1.58 -11.92 13.75
C LYS A 39 1.06 -10.61 13.21
N ALA A 40 1.98 -9.75 12.77
CA ALA A 40 1.64 -8.52 12.06
C ALA A 40 0.72 -8.84 10.89
N ALA A 41 -0.28 -7.97 10.66
CA ALA A 41 -1.03 -8.04 9.43
C ALA A 41 -0.07 -7.80 8.28
N THR A 42 0.02 -8.75 7.34
CA THR A 42 0.76 -8.58 6.10
C THR A 42 0.24 -7.34 5.40
N GLN A 43 0.97 -6.23 5.48
CA GLN A 43 0.56 -5.02 4.78
C GLN A 43 0.58 -5.34 3.28
N PRO A 44 -0.53 -5.12 2.55
CA PRO A 44 -0.48 -5.25 1.11
C PRO A 44 0.60 -4.31 0.59
N ALA A 45 1.46 -4.81 -0.30
CA ALA A 45 2.50 -4.01 -0.91
C ALA A 45 1.89 -2.69 -1.38
N LYS A 46 2.45 -1.56 -0.92
CA LYS A 46 1.96 -0.23 -1.29
C LYS A 46 1.80 -0.20 -2.81
N PRO A 47 0.62 0.18 -3.34
CA PRO A 47 0.44 0.25 -4.77
C PRO A 47 1.54 1.14 -5.32
N LYS A 48 2.34 0.62 -6.27
CA LYS A 48 3.37 1.40 -6.93
C LYS A 48 2.68 2.67 -7.45
N LYS A 49 3.08 3.84 -6.94
CA LYS A 49 2.64 5.13 -7.48
C LYS A 49 2.88 5.06 -9.00
N GLY A 50 1.79 5.01 -9.76
CA GLY A 50 1.88 4.98 -11.22
C GLY A 50 2.73 6.14 -11.68
N ARG A 51 3.71 5.91 -12.55
CA ARG A 51 4.48 7.02 -13.12
C ARG A 51 3.54 7.78 -14.05
N ALA A 52 3.63 9.10 -14.10
CA ALA A 52 2.83 9.91 -15.02
C ALA A 52 2.94 9.43 -16.49
N GLY A 53 4.08 8.81 -16.85
CA GLY A 53 4.28 8.17 -18.16
C GLY A 53 3.40 6.94 -18.44
N ASP A 54 2.91 6.25 -17.42
CA ASP A 54 2.03 5.08 -17.59
C ASP A 54 0.60 5.49 -18.01
N TRP A 55 0.18 6.71 -17.67
CA TRP A 55 -1.05 7.31 -18.20
C TRP A 55 -0.90 7.64 -19.68
N ALA A 56 0.19 8.29 -20.08
CA ALA A 56 0.42 8.68 -21.48
C ALA A 56 0.38 7.46 -22.42
N ARG A 57 0.98 6.34 -22.03
CA ARG A 57 0.99 5.09 -22.83
C ARG A 57 -0.41 4.47 -23.00
N LYS A 58 -1.30 4.60 -22.02
CA LYS A 58 -2.67 4.09 -22.11
C LYS A 58 -3.57 4.90 -23.05
N TYR A 59 -3.24 6.17 -23.29
CA TYR A 59 -4.05 7.09 -24.10
C TYR A 59 -3.47 7.40 -25.50
N VAL A 60 -2.33 6.80 -25.90
CA VAL A 60 -1.78 6.96 -27.26
C VAL A 60 -2.78 6.51 -28.35
N GLY A 61 -3.70 5.59 -28.03
CA GLY A 61 -4.77 5.17 -28.95
C GLY A 61 -6.04 6.03 -28.94
N ALA A 62 -6.20 6.96 -28.00
CA ALA A 62 -7.43 7.75 -27.86
C ALA A 62 -7.43 9.05 -28.70
N ALA A 63 -6.33 9.36 -29.38
CA ALA A 63 -6.17 10.56 -30.19
C ALA A 63 -6.43 10.34 -31.70
N GLN A 64 -7.04 9.22 -32.09
CA GLN A 64 -7.60 9.06 -33.44
C GLN A 64 -9.11 9.29 -33.38
N GLY A 65 -9.52 10.55 -33.54
CA GLY A 65 -10.92 10.90 -33.73
C GLY A 65 -11.45 11.91 -32.72
N ALA A 66 -11.00 13.15 -32.82
CA ALA A 66 -11.85 14.29 -32.51
C ALA A 66 -11.46 15.40 -33.47
N GLU A 67 -12.39 15.76 -34.35
CA GLU A 67 -12.33 16.96 -35.18
C GLU A 67 -11.93 18.19 -34.36
N PRO A 68 -11.36 19.25 -34.98
CA PRO A 68 -11.08 20.49 -34.28
C PRO A 68 -12.41 21.10 -33.82
N THR A 69 -12.84 20.75 -32.61
CA THR A 69 -13.89 21.48 -31.93
C THR A 69 -13.29 22.84 -31.64
N GLU A 70 -13.67 23.84 -32.43
CA GLU A 70 -13.38 25.24 -32.16
C GLU A 70 -13.65 25.49 -30.67
N ASP A 71 -12.59 25.86 -29.95
CA ASP A 71 -12.64 26.04 -28.51
C ASP A 71 -13.62 27.18 -28.20
N VAL A 72 -14.84 26.83 -27.83
CA VAL A 72 -15.94 27.77 -27.51
C VAL A 72 -15.53 28.77 -26.42
N ARG A 73 -14.48 28.47 -25.63
CA ARG A 73 -13.93 29.39 -24.62
C ARG A 73 -13.17 30.57 -25.22
N MET A 74 -12.65 30.46 -26.44
CA MET A 74 -11.95 31.55 -27.13
C MET A 74 -12.92 32.55 -27.78
N ALA A 75 -14.19 32.19 -27.97
CA ALA A 75 -15.19 33.10 -28.51
C ALA A 75 -15.49 34.28 -27.57
N HIS A 76 -15.33 34.10 -26.25
CA HIS A 76 -15.68 35.12 -25.26
C HIS A 76 -14.64 36.25 -25.11
N TYR A 77 -13.43 36.07 -25.67
CA TYR A 77 -12.36 37.07 -25.64
C TYR A 77 -12.32 37.98 -26.88
N LYS A 78 -12.98 37.62 -27.99
CA LYS A 78 -12.97 38.44 -29.21
C LYS A 78 -13.85 39.70 -29.17
N ASN A 79 -14.74 39.83 -28.18
CA ASN A 79 -15.65 40.99 -28.08
C ASN A 79 -15.19 42.08 -27.10
N LYS A 80 -13.92 42.06 -26.65
CA LYS A 80 -13.39 43.11 -25.76
C LYS A 80 -12.32 44.01 -26.35
N ASP A 81 -11.79 43.68 -27.52
CA ASP A 81 -10.87 44.55 -28.26
C ASP A 81 -11.59 45.07 -29.51
N GLY A 82 -12.42 46.09 -29.29
CA GLY A 82 -12.80 47.00 -30.35
C GLY A 82 -11.68 48.01 -30.56
N VAL A 83 -10.94 47.85 -31.66
CA VAL A 83 -10.37 48.93 -32.50
C VAL A 83 -10.38 48.44 -33.94
#